data_AF-A0A174QUU0-F1
#
_entry.id   AF-A0A174QUU0-F1
#
_cell.length_a   1.000
_cell.length_b   1.000
_cell.length_c   1.000
_cell.angle_alpha   90.00
_cell.angle_beta   90.00
_cell.angle_gamma   90.00
#
_symmetry.space_group_name_H-M   'P 1'
#
loop_
_entity.id
_entity.type
_entity.pdbx_description
1 polymer ?
#
loop_
_entity_poly.entity_id
_entity_poly.type
_entity_poly.pdbx_seq_one_letter_code
_entity_poly.pdbx_strand_id
1 'polypeptide(L)'
;MSLNLKVEWKGNDITSTVSSITWSGSAYSSARSLEFSVVNPAGDTHFKTPDIKLGDLICFYNGNDKLFHGKLTKRERKGEAGTITYTAQDYMLYLIRSKGTYKFKKKKPEQITQLICKDLKIKTKSIAKTNMKIKKLLFQDKEYYNMILAAYSKAYKKTGTSYQLIMDGDKLSVIKKGSMLNVTLDQKEGITESSYEQSTDSMVNKVAIYNSKNKRIGTVSNKNWIKAYGIFQDSVTVDSGNGKKEAKNTLSGLNTSASLTAIGDIRCKAGYGIKLNDVDSGLCGKFWIENDSHVFENGTYMMTLELAFKNVMETEEDDTESNASSTKSTSILNGKRVKALFTAYYPASNKMEGGYYDCKGKKLDPSKYTCAAPSSIKYGNEIQVLGTKTSRDKKVHRVNDRGGAIKVVNGVYHFDLLMKTKAQCNRFGKRTGYAIIGNGTGYKQTSASNTKADKVIKKAKSFIGEVKYVYGASSPQSGKSDCSGFTSYVFRTTAGKNIGRTALAQSQKGTKVKKKNLKKGDLVIFQGTYKAGASHVGIYAGSGKFVHCSSSGGVKVSNLNDSYYVKHWQQGRRVL
;
A
#
# COMPACT_ATOMS: atom_id res chain seq x y z
N MET A 1 -12.71 17.78 16.38
CA MET A 1 -11.68 18.81 16.57
C MET A 1 -11.48 19.54 15.26
N SER A 2 -11.54 20.87 15.25
CA SER A 2 -11.13 21.64 14.07
C SER A 2 -9.62 21.49 13.90
N LEU A 3 -9.16 21.03 12.74
CA LEU A 3 -7.74 20.94 12.42
C LEU A 3 -7.24 22.29 11.93
N ASN A 4 -6.12 22.75 12.46
CA ASN A 4 -5.46 23.97 12.01
C ASN A 4 -4.19 23.61 11.25
N LEU A 5 -4.36 23.22 9.99
CA LEU A 5 -3.27 22.68 9.18
C LEU A 5 -2.43 23.80 8.58
N LYS A 6 -1.12 23.69 8.69
CA LYS A 6 -0.18 24.65 8.09
C LYS A 6 0.95 23.93 7.34
N VAL A 7 1.23 24.35 6.11
CA VAL A 7 2.37 23.91 5.31
C VAL A 7 3.34 25.07 5.15
N GLU A 8 4.59 24.87 5.55
CA GLU A 8 5.66 25.86 5.39
C GLU A 8 6.70 25.39 4.37
N TRP A 9 7.11 26.31 3.50
CA TRP A 9 8.23 26.16 2.58
C TRP A 9 9.33 27.17 2.94
N LYS A 10 10.52 26.67 3.32
CA LYS A 10 11.64 27.50 3.80
C LYS A 10 11.24 28.48 4.93
N GLY A 11 10.27 28.08 5.77
CA GLY A 11 9.74 28.92 6.85
C GLY A 11 8.62 29.88 6.46
N ASN A 12 8.29 29.99 5.18
CA ASN A 12 7.15 30.78 4.70
C ASN A 12 5.89 29.91 4.67
N ASP A 13 4.80 30.41 5.23
CA ASP A 13 3.50 29.76 5.15
C ASP A 13 2.97 29.81 3.70
N ILE A 14 2.74 28.63 3.11
CA ILE A 14 2.20 28.48 1.76
C ILE A 14 0.80 27.83 1.76
N THR A 15 0.19 27.68 2.93
CA THR A 15 -1.05 26.90 3.12
C THR A 15 -2.19 27.36 2.20
N SER A 16 -2.33 28.66 1.99
CA SER A 16 -3.36 29.24 1.11
C SER A 16 -3.26 28.80 -0.35
N THR A 17 -2.08 28.36 -0.79
CA THR A 17 -1.83 27.89 -2.17
C THR A 17 -2.02 26.37 -2.33
N VAL A 18 -2.16 25.65 -1.21
CA VAL A 18 -2.23 24.18 -1.17
C VAL A 18 -3.67 23.70 -1.29
N SER A 19 -3.96 22.92 -2.32
CA SER A 19 -5.30 22.37 -2.58
C SER A 19 -5.54 21.01 -1.92
N SER A 20 -4.49 20.24 -1.69
CA SER A 20 -4.57 18.93 -1.05
C SER A 20 -3.27 18.57 -0.36
N ILE A 21 -3.38 17.79 0.73
CA ILE A 21 -2.25 17.26 1.49
C ILE A 21 -2.50 15.77 1.71
N THR A 22 -1.47 14.96 1.50
CA THR A 22 -1.41 13.55 1.91
C THR A 22 -0.18 13.35 2.77
N TRP A 23 -0.39 13.00 4.03
CA TRP A 23 0.68 12.66 4.97
C TRP A 23 0.63 11.18 5.30
N SER A 24 1.70 10.45 5.03
CA SER A 24 1.72 9.00 5.14
C SER A 24 3.00 8.47 5.75
N GLY A 25 2.93 7.24 6.26
CA GLY A 25 4.08 6.55 6.82
C GLY A 25 3.86 5.05 6.94
N SER A 26 4.95 4.36 7.30
CA SER A 26 4.97 2.91 7.48
C SER A 26 5.71 2.54 8.76
N ALA A 27 5.29 1.44 9.37
CA ALA A 27 5.98 0.79 10.46
C ALA A 27 7.23 0.05 9.97
N TYR A 28 7.36 -0.12 8.65
CA TYR A 28 8.50 -0.70 7.95
C TYR A 28 9.27 0.43 7.26
N SER A 29 10.58 0.50 7.40
CA SER A 29 11.39 1.59 6.81
C SER A 29 10.82 2.99 7.10
N SER A 30 10.69 3.32 8.40
CA SER A 30 9.82 4.36 9.01
C SER A 30 9.97 5.84 8.58
N ALA A 31 10.44 6.11 7.37
CA ALA A 31 10.33 7.42 6.74
C ALA A 31 8.86 7.76 6.49
N ARG A 32 8.49 8.99 6.84
CA ARG A 32 7.20 9.56 6.49
C ARG A 32 7.32 10.39 5.21
N SER A 33 6.20 10.50 4.51
CA SER A 33 6.07 11.27 3.27
C SER A 33 4.99 12.32 3.45
N LEU A 34 5.25 13.51 2.94
CA LEU A 34 4.26 14.58 2.80
C LEU A 34 4.14 14.91 1.32
N GLU A 35 3.00 14.58 0.73
CA GLU A 35 2.63 15.02 -0.60
C GLU A 35 1.64 16.17 -0.49
N PHE A 36 1.83 17.23 -1.26
CA PHE A 36 0.89 18.34 -1.32
C PHE A 36 0.78 18.88 -2.74
N SER A 37 -0.41 19.34 -3.12
CA SER A 37 -0.65 19.93 -4.43
C SER A 37 -0.85 21.43 -4.31
N VAL A 38 -0.16 22.18 -5.16
CA VAL A 38 -0.30 23.63 -5.28
C VAL A 38 -1.07 23.94 -6.56
N VAL A 39 -2.01 24.88 -6.48
CA VAL A 39 -2.79 25.33 -7.64
C VAL A 39 -1.86 25.96 -8.67
N ASN A 40 -2.02 25.58 -9.94
CA ASN A 40 -1.29 26.13 -11.07
C ASN A 40 -2.28 26.26 -12.25
N PRO A 41 -3.14 27.30 -12.24
CA PRO A 41 -4.16 27.47 -13.25
C PRO A 41 -3.51 27.70 -14.61
N ALA A 42 -3.98 27.01 -15.64
CA ALA A 42 -3.43 27.15 -16.99
C ALA A 42 -3.88 28.50 -17.59
N GLY A 43 -2.93 29.29 -18.10
CA GLY A 43 -3.21 30.56 -18.78
C GLY A 43 -3.37 31.78 -17.86
N ASP A 44 -3.40 31.60 -16.55
CA ASP A 44 -3.42 32.72 -15.60
C ASP A 44 -1.99 33.24 -15.37
N THR A 45 -1.68 34.39 -15.98
CA THR A 45 -0.39 35.09 -15.84
C THR A 45 -0.25 35.87 -14.52
N HIS A 46 -1.34 36.08 -13.80
CA HIS A 46 -1.37 36.83 -12.53
C HIS A 46 -1.11 35.91 -11.33
N PHE A 47 -1.40 34.61 -11.46
CA PHE A 47 -1.15 33.64 -10.40
C PHE A 47 0.34 33.25 -10.32
N LYS A 48 1.05 33.79 -9.32
CA LYS A 48 2.44 33.42 -9.04
C LYS A 48 2.50 32.13 -8.22
N THR A 49 2.90 31.04 -8.85
CA THR A 49 3.18 29.79 -8.15
C THR A 49 4.49 29.89 -7.34
N PRO A 50 4.53 29.38 -6.11
CA PRO A 50 5.78 29.27 -5.35
C PRO A 50 6.86 28.47 -6.12
N ASP A 51 8.07 29.03 -6.27
CA ASP A 51 9.21 28.36 -6.92
C ASP A 51 9.90 27.36 -5.99
N ILE A 52 9.15 26.33 -5.57
CA ILE A 52 9.64 25.28 -4.69
C ILE A 52 10.60 24.36 -5.46
N LYS A 53 11.83 24.22 -4.95
CA LYS A 53 12.90 23.43 -5.58
C LYS A 53 13.18 22.14 -4.83
N LEU A 54 13.69 21.13 -5.54
CA LEU A 54 14.15 19.89 -4.91
C LEU A 54 15.24 20.21 -3.87
N GLY A 55 15.18 19.55 -2.71
CA GLY A 55 16.06 19.82 -1.57
C GLY A 55 15.59 20.94 -0.64
N ASP A 56 14.54 21.69 -0.99
CA ASP A 56 13.97 22.70 -0.11
C ASP A 56 13.34 22.09 1.15
N LEU A 57 13.41 22.83 2.25
CA LEU A 57 12.80 22.43 3.51
C LEU A 57 11.28 22.61 3.44
N ILE A 58 10.56 21.54 3.78
CA ILE A 58 9.11 21.53 3.94
C ILE A 58 8.76 21.09 5.36
N CYS A 59 7.89 21.84 6.02
CA CYS A 59 7.33 21.51 7.32
C CYS A 59 5.80 21.45 7.23
N PHE A 60 5.18 20.56 8.01
CA PHE A 60 3.73 20.47 8.13
C PHE A 60 3.33 20.42 9.60
N TYR A 61 2.29 21.17 9.94
CA TYR A 61 1.84 21.37 11.31
C TYR A 61 0.34 21.16 11.45
N ASN A 62 -0.08 20.84 12.67
CA ASN A 62 -1.45 20.99 13.13
C ASN A 62 -1.43 21.87 14.40
N GLY A 63 -1.92 23.11 14.29
CA GLY A 63 -1.71 24.13 15.31
C GLY A 63 -0.22 24.37 15.53
N ASN A 64 0.23 24.17 16.77
CA ASN A 64 1.65 24.31 17.14
C ASN A 64 2.45 23.00 16.99
N ASP A 65 1.77 21.88 16.74
CA ASP A 65 2.42 20.58 16.66
C ASP A 65 3.04 20.38 15.28
N LYS A 66 4.37 20.29 15.23
CA LYS A 66 5.11 19.95 14.01
C LYS A 66 4.96 18.46 13.71
N LEU A 67 4.12 18.15 12.72
CA LEU A 67 3.83 16.78 12.29
C LEU A 67 4.90 16.22 11.36
N PHE A 68 5.54 17.08 10.57
CA PHE A 68 6.53 16.66 9.58
C PHE A 68 7.63 17.73 9.41
N HIS A 69 8.85 17.25 9.20
CA HIS A 69 10.02 18.06 8.87
C HIS A 69 10.87 17.29 7.87
N GLY A 70 10.98 17.77 6.64
CA GLY A 70 11.60 17.01 5.57
C GLY A 70 12.09 17.84 4.40
N LYS A 71 12.73 17.18 3.44
CA LYS A 71 13.19 17.80 2.20
C LYS A 71 12.29 17.42 1.05
N LEU A 72 12.05 18.36 0.14
CA LEU A 72 11.39 18.07 -1.13
C LEU A 72 12.26 17.11 -1.95
N THR A 73 11.71 15.97 -2.36
CA THR A 73 12.43 14.95 -3.15
C THR A 73 11.83 14.74 -4.54
N LYS A 74 10.60 15.19 -4.76
CA LYS A 74 9.92 15.06 -6.04
C LYS A 74 9.01 16.27 -6.33
N ARG A 75 8.93 16.62 -7.61
CA ARG A 75 7.97 17.57 -8.18
C ARG A 75 7.35 16.96 -9.44
N GLU A 76 6.04 17.00 -9.58
CA GLU A 76 5.29 16.50 -10.74
C GLU A 76 4.31 17.58 -11.21
N ARG A 77 4.41 18.00 -12.47
CA ARG A 77 3.49 18.96 -13.10
C ARG A 77 2.69 18.24 -14.18
N LYS A 78 1.37 18.37 -14.15
CA LYS A 78 0.46 17.81 -15.17
C LYS A 78 -0.33 18.94 -15.82
N GLY A 79 -0.16 19.12 -17.14
CA GLY A 79 -0.79 20.22 -17.88
C GLY A 79 -2.31 20.26 -17.78
N GLU A 80 -2.97 19.09 -17.77
CA GLU A 80 -4.42 18.96 -17.70
C GLU A 80 -4.99 19.18 -16.29
N ALA A 81 -4.16 19.04 -15.24
CA ALA A 81 -4.63 19.00 -13.85
C ALA A 81 -4.75 20.38 -13.20
N GLY A 82 -4.15 21.42 -13.80
CA GLY A 82 -4.12 22.75 -13.21
C GLY A 82 -3.42 22.81 -11.84
N THR A 83 -2.53 21.85 -11.54
CA THR A 83 -1.81 21.75 -10.26
C THR A 83 -0.38 21.23 -10.44
N ILE A 84 0.48 21.55 -9.47
CA ILE A 84 1.82 20.97 -9.31
C ILE A 84 1.82 20.17 -8.00
N THR A 85 2.18 18.90 -8.08
CA THR A 85 2.27 18.01 -6.93
C THR A 85 3.73 17.93 -6.45
N TYR A 86 3.92 18.14 -5.16
CA TYR A 86 5.21 18.14 -4.48
C TYR A 86 5.24 16.99 -3.49
N THR A 87 6.34 16.23 -3.44
CA THR A 87 6.55 15.18 -2.43
C THR A 87 7.81 15.49 -1.64
N ALA A 88 7.66 15.59 -0.33
CA ALA A 88 8.75 15.71 0.63
C ALA A 88 8.87 14.43 1.48
N GLN A 89 10.09 14.10 1.88
CA GLN A 89 10.38 12.99 2.80
C GLN A 89 11.17 13.50 4.00
N ASP A 90 10.92 12.90 5.17
CA ASP A 90 11.65 13.26 6.39
C ASP A 90 13.12 12.80 6.34
N TYR A 91 13.90 13.12 7.38
CA TYR A 91 15.34 12.82 7.39
C TYR A 91 15.66 11.33 7.59
N MET A 92 14.67 10.47 7.87
CA MET A 92 14.87 9.01 7.85
C MET A 92 15.35 8.55 6.46
N LEU A 93 14.96 9.28 5.41
CA LEU A 93 15.40 9.05 4.04
C LEU A 93 16.92 8.87 3.93
N TYR A 94 17.69 9.69 4.64
CA TYR A 94 19.15 9.65 4.58
C TYR A 94 19.71 8.37 5.20
N LEU A 95 19.08 7.83 6.25
CA LEU A 95 19.46 6.53 6.82
C LEU A 95 19.08 5.36 5.90
N ILE A 96 17.95 5.48 5.20
CA ILE A 96 17.45 4.43 4.29
C ILE A 96 18.27 4.38 2.99
N ARG A 97 18.70 5.53 2.46
CA ARG A 97 19.37 5.60 1.15
C ARG A 97 20.88 5.63 1.20
N SER A 98 21.46 6.05 2.32
CA SER A 98 22.92 6.10 2.47
C SER A 98 23.42 4.77 3.02
N LYS A 99 24.61 4.38 2.57
CA LYS A 99 25.24 3.13 2.97
C LYS A 99 26.60 3.36 3.59
N GLY A 100 27.07 2.39 4.36
CA GLY A 100 28.41 2.39 4.91
C GLY A 100 28.91 1.00 5.27
N THR A 101 30.14 0.96 5.76
CA THR A 101 30.79 -0.26 6.26
C THR A 101 31.21 0.00 7.70
N TYR A 102 30.72 -0.83 8.63
CA TYR A 102 30.98 -0.66 10.06
C TYR A 102 31.33 -1.98 10.73
N LYS A 103 32.17 -1.86 11.75
CA LYS A 103 32.50 -2.94 12.69
C LYS A 103 32.29 -2.45 14.11
N PHE A 104 31.16 -2.84 14.71
CA PHE A 104 30.87 -2.50 16.10
C PHE A 104 31.36 -3.61 17.03
N LYS A 105 32.09 -3.26 18.08
CA LYS A 105 32.55 -4.19 19.13
C LYS A 105 32.10 -3.70 20.50
N LYS A 106 31.49 -4.58 21.30
CA LYS A 106 31.05 -4.32 22.68
C LYS A 106 30.20 -3.04 22.84
N LYS A 107 29.38 -2.69 21.84
CA LYS A 107 28.52 -1.49 21.85
C LYS A 107 27.06 -1.84 22.15
N LYS A 108 26.33 -0.93 22.78
CA LYS A 108 24.87 -1.02 22.93
C LYS A 108 24.17 -0.49 21.66
N PRO A 109 22.97 -1.00 21.30
CA PRO A 109 22.13 -0.45 20.23
C PRO A 109 21.99 1.07 20.25
N GLU A 110 21.75 1.66 21.42
CA GLU A 110 21.64 3.11 21.58
C GLU A 110 22.94 3.86 21.19
N GLN A 111 24.11 3.27 21.49
CA GLN A 111 25.41 3.86 21.15
C GLN A 111 25.71 3.73 19.64
N ILE A 112 25.33 2.60 19.04
CA ILE A 112 25.47 2.38 17.59
C ILE A 112 24.64 3.42 16.83
N THR A 113 23.41 3.65 17.28
CA THR A 113 22.51 4.66 16.71
C THR A 113 23.12 6.04 16.75
N GLN A 114 23.63 6.46 17.92
CA GLN A 114 24.27 7.76 18.10
C GLN A 114 25.50 7.94 17.19
N LEU A 115 26.32 6.90 17.02
CA LEU A 115 27.49 6.95 16.13
C LEU A 115 27.08 7.15 14.67
N ILE A 116 26.14 6.33 14.18
CA ILE A 116 25.63 6.43 12.81
C ILE A 116 24.99 7.81 12.55
N CYS A 117 24.18 8.30 13.49
CA CYS A 117 23.57 9.62 13.40
C CYS A 117 24.61 10.75 13.35
N LYS A 118 25.68 10.64 14.16
CA LYS A 118 26.78 11.61 14.15
C LYS A 118 27.46 11.67 12.78
N ASP A 119 27.74 10.51 12.18
CA ASP A 119 28.41 10.44 10.87
C ASP A 119 27.54 11.02 9.74
N LEU A 120 26.22 10.82 9.81
CA LEU A 120 25.25 11.42 8.89
C LEU A 120 24.86 12.86 9.23
N LYS A 121 25.41 13.43 10.32
CA LYS A 121 25.04 14.77 10.85
C LYS A 121 23.53 14.90 11.14
N ILE A 122 22.88 13.80 11.53
CA ILE A 122 21.48 13.76 11.94
C ILE A 122 21.42 13.88 13.46
N LYS A 123 20.67 14.85 13.97
CA LYS A 123 20.48 15.03 15.42
C LYS A 123 19.66 13.87 16.00
N THR A 124 19.87 13.55 17.27
CA THR A 124 19.06 12.56 18.00
C THR A 124 18.23 13.25 19.10
N LYS A 125 17.07 12.68 19.46
CA LYS A 125 16.25 13.14 20.59
C LYS A 125 16.08 12.03 21.63
N SER A 126 15.14 11.11 21.44
CA SER A 126 14.84 10.05 22.40
C SER A 126 15.31 8.70 21.87
N ILE A 127 16.36 8.11 22.45
CA ILE A 127 16.88 6.80 22.03
C ILE A 127 16.59 5.75 23.11
N ALA A 128 15.76 4.76 22.77
CA ALA A 128 15.39 3.69 23.68
C ALA A 128 16.63 2.92 24.18
N LYS A 129 16.81 2.92 25.50
CA LYS A 129 17.86 2.16 26.18
C LYS A 129 17.54 0.68 26.17
N THR A 130 18.49 -0.14 25.74
CA THR A 130 18.35 -1.60 25.73
C THR A 130 19.09 -2.27 26.88
N ASN A 131 20.02 -1.55 27.52
CA ASN A 131 20.91 -2.06 28.57
C ASN A 131 21.72 -3.31 28.18
N MET A 132 21.84 -3.59 26.89
CA MET A 132 22.49 -4.79 26.38
C MET A 132 23.68 -4.40 25.51
N LYS A 133 24.86 -4.98 25.81
CA LYS A 133 26.05 -4.86 24.96
C LYS A 133 26.08 -5.97 23.92
N ILE A 134 26.26 -5.59 22.66
CA ILE A 134 26.44 -6.54 21.56
C ILE A 134 27.93 -6.80 21.38
N LYS A 135 28.33 -8.07 21.44
CA LYS A 135 29.74 -8.49 21.36
C LYS A 135 30.40 -7.98 20.06
N LYS A 136 29.78 -8.25 18.92
CA LYS A 136 30.24 -7.86 17.58
C LYS A 136 29.05 -7.72 16.62
N LEU A 137 29.13 -6.72 15.74
CA LEU A 137 28.35 -6.58 14.51
C LEU A 137 29.30 -6.16 13.39
N LEU A 138 29.12 -6.72 12.20
CA LEU A 138 29.85 -6.35 11.00
C LEU A 138 28.85 -6.07 9.89
N PHE A 139 29.06 -4.97 9.19
CA PHE A 139 28.28 -4.57 8.03
C PHE A 139 29.23 -4.09 6.92
N GLN A 140 28.96 -4.48 5.68
CA GLN A 140 29.65 -4.13 4.46
C GLN A 140 28.62 -3.62 3.46
N ASP A 141 28.81 -2.38 2.97
CA ASP A 141 27.89 -1.73 2.02
C ASP A 141 26.40 -1.83 2.41
N LYS A 142 26.11 -1.64 3.72
CA LYS A 142 24.76 -1.76 4.28
C LYS A 142 24.13 -0.40 4.47
N GLU A 143 22.82 -0.30 4.34
CA GLU A 143 22.06 0.91 4.65
C GLU A 143 22.15 1.21 6.16
N TYR A 144 22.35 2.48 6.53
CA TYR A 144 22.46 2.89 7.93
C TYR A 144 21.23 2.53 8.77
N TYR A 145 20.03 2.67 8.19
CA TYR A 145 18.78 2.23 8.80
C TYR A 145 18.86 0.75 9.21
N ASN A 146 19.29 -0.10 8.27
CA ASN A 146 19.40 -1.54 8.46
C ASN A 146 20.43 -1.91 9.53
N MET A 147 21.54 -1.17 9.63
CA MET A 147 22.52 -1.37 10.71
C MET A 147 21.93 -1.12 12.10
N ILE A 148 21.18 -0.01 12.25
CA ILE A 148 20.51 0.33 13.51
C ILE A 148 19.44 -0.71 13.80
N LEU A 149 18.63 -1.07 12.80
CA LEU A 149 17.59 -2.07 12.90
C LEU A 149 18.15 -3.42 13.34
N ALA A 150 19.27 -3.87 12.78
CA ALA A 150 19.94 -5.11 13.15
C ALA A 150 20.44 -5.08 14.61
N ALA A 151 20.96 -3.95 15.09
CA ALA A 151 21.35 -3.79 16.48
C ALA A 151 20.13 -3.94 17.43
N TYR A 152 19.02 -3.27 17.12
CA TYR A 152 17.78 -3.40 17.91
C TYR A 152 17.08 -4.75 17.72
N SER A 153 17.28 -5.43 16.59
CA SER A 153 16.80 -6.80 16.35
C SER A 153 17.46 -7.79 17.32
N LYS A 154 18.76 -7.63 17.61
CA LYS A 154 19.43 -8.43 18.65
C LYS A 154 18.86 -8.14 20.04
N ALA A 155 18.47 -6.90 20.32
CA ALA A 155 17.81 -6.56 21.58
C ALA A 155 16.44 -7.21 21.70
N TYR A 156 15.62 -7.07 20.67
CA TYR A 156 14.31 -7.69 20.57
C TYR A 156 14.38 -9.22 20.73
N LYS A 157 15.29 -9.90 20.03
CA LYS A 157 15.51 -11.36 20.14
C LYS A 157 15.82 -11.79 21.60
N LYS A 158 16.39 -10.92 22.43
CA LYS A 158 16.75 -11.22 23.82
C LYS A 158 15.66 -10.80 24.83
N THR A 159 15.03 -9.65 24.64
CA THR A 159 14.12 -9.04 25.63
C THR A 159 12.66 -9.15 25.28
N GLY A 160 12.31 -9.51 24.04
CA GLY A 160 10.95 -9.47 23.50
C GLY A 160 10.39 -8.05 23.31
N THR A 161 11.14 -7.00 23.65
CA THR A 161 10.69 -5.61 23.51
C THR A 161 10.84 -5.16 22.06
N SER A 162 9.74 -4.80 21.42
CA SER A 162 9.74 -4.27 20.04
C SER A 162 10.15 -2.81 20.01
N TYR A 163 10.99 -2.44 19.05
CA TYR A 163 11.49 -1.07 18.86
C TYR A 163 11.14 -0.55 17.48
N GLN A 164 11.07 0.77 17.34
CA GLN A 164 10.84 1.45 16.06
C GLN A 164 11.65 2.74 15.99
N LEU A 165 12.27 2.99 14.85
CA LEU A 165 12.92 4.26 14.55
C LEU A 165 11.87 5.25 14.04
N ILE A 166 11.90 6.49 14.50
CA ILE A 166 11.00 7.55 14.03
C ILE A 166 11.75 8.87 13.89
N MET A 167 11.24 9.76 13.06
CA MET A 167 11.64 11.17 13.07
C MET A 167 10.72 11.98 13.98
N ASP A 168 11.31 12.71 14.92
CA ASP A 168 10.66 13.70 15.77
C ASP A 168 11.20 15.08 15.36
N GLY A 169 10.47 15.73 14.45
CA GLY A 169 10.99 16.90 13.73
C GLY A 169 12.24 16.56 12.93
N ASP A 170 13.31 17.33 13.13
CA ASP A 170 14.61 17.12 12.48
C ASP A 170 15.51 16.10 13.20
N LYS A 171 15.00 15.42 14.24
CA LYS A 171 15.78 14.55 15.12
C LYS A 171 15.33 13.09 15.05
N LEU A 172 16.28 12.16 14.93
CA LEU A 172 16.00 10.73 15.03
C LEU A 172 15.67 10.35 16.48
N SER A 173 14.64 9.53 16.65
CA SER A 173 14.33 8.84 17.90
C SER A 173 14.18 7.34 17.67
N VAL A 174 14.42 6.54 18.70
CA VAL A 174 14.07 5.13 18.77
C VAL A 174 13.12 4.94 19.94
N ILE A 175 11.92 4.47 19.67
CA ILE A 175 10.85 4.30 20.66
C ILE A 175 10.50 2.82 20.83
N LYS A 176 9.80 2.49 21.93
CA LYS A 176 9.13 1.19 22.06
C LYS A 176 7.93 1.17 21.11
N LYS A 177 7.81 0.11 20.30
CA LYS A 177 6.77 -0.03 19.28
C LYS A 177 5.49 -0.63 19.85
N GLY A 178 4.35 -0.13 19.37
CA GLY A 178 3.04 -0.75 19.59
C GLY A 178 2.28 -0.25 20.82
N SER A 179 2.63 0.94 21.33
CA SER A 179 1.81 1.62 22.34
C SER A 179 0.38 1.78 21.82
N MET A 180 -0.60 1.46 22.66
CA MET A 180 -2.02 1.61 22.32
C MET A 180 -2.42 3.07 22.36
N LEU A 181 -3.06 3.54 21.29
CA LEU A 181 -3.69 4.85 21.23
C LEU A 181 -4.93 4.86 22.13
N ASN A 182 -5.20 6.02 22.73
CA ASN A 182 -6.49 6.31 23.33
C ASN A 182 -7.49 6.76 22.25
N VAL A 183 -7.71 5.88 21.27
CA VAL A 183 -8.60 6.05 20.11
C VAL A 183 -9.29 4.72 19.86
N THR A 184 -10.61 4.76 19.70
CA THR A 184 -11.43 3.65 19.24
C THR A 184 -12.15 4.10 17.98
N LEU A 185 -12.04 3.34 16.89
CA LEU A 185 -12.84 3.59 15.69
C LEU A 185 -14.03 2.66 15.66
N ASP A 186 -15.23 3.25 15.58
CA ASP A 186 -16.49 2.52 15.55
C ASP A 186 -17.15 2.68 14.17
N GLN A 187 -17.75 1.59 13.68
CA GLN A 187 -18.48 1.59 12.41
C GLN A 187 -19.60 2.64 12.36
N LYS A 188 -20.17 3.01 13.51
CA LYS A 188 -21.24 4.02 13.60
C LYS A 188 -20.72 5.46 13.54
N GLU A 189 -19.42 5.68 13.72
CA GLU A 189 -18.86 7.01 14.01
C GLU A 189 -17.83 7.50 12.99
N GLY A 190 -17.58 6.78 11.89
CA GLY A 190 -16.74 7.34 10.83
C GLY A 190 -16.01 6.35 9.94
N ILE A 191 -16.17 5.05 10.11
CA ILE A 191 -15.63 4.06 9.16
C ILE A 191 -16.46 4.10 7.87
N THR A 192 -15.79 4.35 6.74
CA THR A 192 -16.43 4.48 5.42
C THR A 192 -16.19 3.27 4.52
N GLU A 193 -15.05 2.60 4.70
CA GLU A 193 -14.67 1.38 4.00
C GLU A 193 -13.81 0.53 4.94
N SER A 194 -14.03 -0.77 4.93
CA SER A 194 -13.24 -1.73 5.67
C SER A 194 -13.16 -3.03 4.90
N SER A 195 -12.05 -3.72 5.06
CA SER A 195 -11.81 -5.01 4.44
C SER A 195 -11.00 -5.90 5.35
N TYR A 196 -11.44 -7.14 5.50
CA TYR A 196 -10.68 -8.21 6.11
C TYR A 196 -10.60 -9.37 5.12
N GLU A 197 -9.40 -9.87 4.88
CA GLU A 197 -9.15 -11.02 4.00
C GLU A 197 -8.24 -12.01 4.73
N GLN A 198 -8.58 -13.29 4.64
CA GLN A 198 -7.71 -14.40 5.03
C GLN A 198 -7.53 -15.34 3.85
N SER A 199 -6.30 -15.82 3.62
CA SER A 199 -6.04 -16.82 2.58
C SER A 199 -4.99 -17.85 3.01
N THR A 200 -5.07 -19.02 2.39
CA THR A 200 -4.06 -20.10 2.49
C THR A 200 -3.02 -20.04 1.39
N ASP A 201 -3.08 -19.05 0.48
CA ASP A 201 -2.25 -18.95 -0.73
C ASP A 201 -0.74 -19.04 -0.45
N SER A 202 -0.33 -18.59 0.73
CA SER A 202 1.06 -18.58 1.17
C SER A 202 1.33 -19.54 2.34
N MET A 203 0.38 -20.40 2.69
CA MET A 203 0.52 -21.31 3.84
C MET A 203 1.63 -22.32 3.59
N VAL A 204 2.47 -22.51 4.61
CA VAL A 204 3.45 -23.59 4.70
C VAL A 204 3.30 -24.20 6.08
N ASN A 205 2.67 -25.36 6.15
CA ASN A 205 2.40 -26.04 7.42
C ASN A 205 3.25 -27.31 7.62
N LYS A 206 4.10 -27.63 6.64
CA LYS A 206 5.13 -28.67 6.73
C LYS A 206 6.38 -28.22 6.00
N VAL A 207 7.56 -28.48 6.58
CA VAL A 207 8.85 -28.15 5.97
C VAL A 207 9.76 -29.36 6.05
N ALA A 208 10.17 -29.88 4.90
CA ALA A 208 11.16 -30.94 4.80
C ALA A 208 12.57 -30.34 4.85
N ILE A 209 13.47 -30.98 5.60
CA ILE A 209 14.85 -30.49 5.80
C ILE A 209 15.77 -31.40 5.00
N TYR A 210 16.61 -30.82 4.16
CA TYR A 210 17.60 -31.50 3.34
C TYR A 210 19.01 -31.02 3.72
N ASN A 211 20.00 -31.90 3.55
CA ASN A 211 21.40 -31.50 3.59
C ASN A 211 21.90 -31.07 2.20
N SER A 212 23.13 -30.56 2.12
CA SER A 212 23.79 -30.15 0.88
C SER A 212 23.90 -31.25 -0.19
N LYS A 213 23.80 -32.53 0.20
CA LYS A 213 23.75 -33.70 -0.70
C LYS A 213 22.34 -34.08 -1.13
N ASN A 214 21.35 -33.21 -0.88
CA ASN A 214 19.93 -33.41 -1.18
C ASN A 214 19.30 -34.63 -0.48
N LYS A 215 19.90 -35.13 0.61
CA LYS A 215 19.31 -36.17 1.46
C LYS A 215 18.41 -35.50 2.49
N ARG A 216 17.17 -36.01 2.63
CA ARG A 216 16.25 -35.55 3.68
C ARG A 216 16.79 -35.96 5.05
N ILE A 217 16.99 -34.98 5.92
CA ILE A 217 17.54 -35.15 7.27
C ILE A 217 16.51 -34.87 8.38
N GLY A 218 15.35 -34.31 8.04
CA GLY A 218 14.34 -34.00 9.04
C GLY A 218 13.06 -33.40 8.47
N THR A 219 12.12 -33.09 9.36
CA THR A 219 10.87 -32.39 9.03
C THR A 219 10.37 -31.61 10.23
N VAL A 220 9.79 -30.45 9.97
CA VAL A 220 9.04 -29.65 10.95
C VAL A 220 7.62 -29.47 10.41
N SER A 221 6.61 -29.59 11.27
CA SER A 221 5.21 -29.50 10.85
C SER A 221 4.31 -28.93 11.93
N ASN A 222 3.25 -28.25 11.53
CA ASN A 222 2.17 -27.82 12.41
C ASN A 222 0.97 -28.75 12.25
N LYS A 223 0.79 -29.68 13.22
CA LYS A 223 -0.27 -30.71 13.16
C LYS A 223 -1.68 -30.11 13.12
N ASN A 224 -1.91 -29.01 13.85
CA ASN A 224 -3.22 -28.36 13.90
C ASN A 224 -3.59 -27.77 12.54
N TRP A 225 -2.65 -27.10 11.87
CA TRP A 225 -2.88 -26.57 10.52
C TRP A 225 -3.03 -27.67 9.48
N ILE A 226 -2.28 -28.77 9.62
CA ILE A 226 -2.42 -29.93 8.71
C ILE A 226 -3.81 -30.55 8.85
N LYS A 227 -4.30 -30.71 10.09
CA LYS A 227 -5.66 -31.22 10.36
C LYS A 227 -6.74 -30.30 9.77
N ALA A 228 -6.54 -28.98 9.85
CA ALA A 228 -7.54 -28.00 9.40
C ALA A 228 -7.51 -27.73 7.89
N TYR A 229 -6.33 -27.74 7.26
CA TYR A 229 -6.13 -27.22 5.90
C TYR A 229 -5.45 -28.19 4.93
N GLY A 230 -5.13 -29.41 5.35
CA GLY A 230 -4.32 -30.35 4.55
C GLY A 230 -2.83 -29.98 4.56
N ILE A 231 -2.01 -30.65 3.74
CA ILE A 231 -0.55 -30.45 3.74
C ILE A 231 -0.15 -29.42 2.68
N PHE A 232 0.44 -28.30 3.14
CA PHE A 232 1.18 -27.36 2.31
C PHE A 232 2.66 -27.43 2.69
N GLN A 233 3.46 -28.08 1.85
CA GLN A 233 4.85 -28.39 2.15
C GLN A 233 5.83 -27.51 1.40
N ASP A 234 6.84 -27.01 2.12
CA ASP A 234 8.06 -26.42 1.55
C ASP A 234 9.30 -27.21 2.01
N SER A 235 10.49 -26.77 1.59
CA SER A 235 11.75 -27.40 1.96
C SER A 235 12.85 -26.39 2.25
N VAL A 236 13.71 -26.72 3.22
CA VAL A 236 14.94 -25.97 3.50
C VAL A 236 16.14 -26.89 3.31
N THR A 237 17.22 -26.36 2.73
CA THR A 237 18.50 -27.04 2.62
C THR A 237 19.49 -26.35 3.56
N VAL A 238 20.21 -27.13 4.37
CA VAL A 238 21.24 -26.61 5.27
C VAL A 238 22.60 -27.21 4.96
N ASP A 239 23.63 -26.36 4.98
CA ASP A 239 25.02 -26.76 4.72
C ASP A 239 25.63 -27.49 5.92
N SER A 240 25.15 -27.21 7.13
CA SER A 240 25.49 -27.93 8.36
C SER A 240 24.37 -27.83 9.40
N GLY A 241 24.34 -28.78 10.35
CA GLY A 241 23.34 -28.82 11.43
C GLY A 241 22.01 -29.50 11.06
N ASN A 242 21.02 -29.37 11.93
CA ASN A 242 19.74 -30.10 11.82
C ASN A 242 18.62 -29.31 11.10
N GLY A 243 18.85 -28.05 10.75
CA GLY A 243 17.93 -27.18 10.00
C GLY A 243 16.58 -26.88 10.66
N LYS A 244 16.38 -27.24 11.94
CA LYS A 244 15.07 -27.12 12.60
C LYS A 244 14.63 -25.67 12.79
N LYS A 245 15.56 -24.74 12.98
CA LYS A 245 15.26 -23.32 13.22
C LYS A 245 14.79 -22.65 11.92
N GLU A 246 15.54 -22.88 10.85
CA GLU A 246 15.25 -22.43 9.48
C GLU A 246 13.90 -23.00 9.01
N ALA A 247 13.67 -24.29 9.27
CA ALA A 247 12.39 -24.93 8.96
C ALA A 247 11.22 -24.36 9.77
N LYS A 248 11.42 -24.05 11.07
CA LYS A 248 10.40 -23.36 11.88
C LYS A 248 10.10 -21.95 11.37
N ASN A 249 11.11 -21.19 10.96
CA ASN A 249 10.95 -19.85 10.40
C ASN A 249 10.25 -19.85 9.04
N THR A 250 10.32 -20.97 8.32
CA THR A 250 9.66 -21.15 7.01
C THR A 250 8.17 -21.49 7.15
N LEU A 251 7.76 -22.05 8.30
CA LEU A 251 6.32 -22.25 8.56
C LEU A 251 5.57 -20.94 8.50
N SER A 252 4.46 -20.94 7.77
CA SER A 252 3.63 -19.76 7.57
C SER A 252 2.17 -20.16 7.63
N GLY A 253 1.40 -19.47 8.46
CA GLY A 253 -0.02 -19.76 8.66
C GLY A 253 -0.88 -19.13 7.58
N LEU A 254 -2.12 -18.83 7.95
CA LEU A 254 -3.00 -18.00 7.13
C LEU A 254 -2.34 -16.65 6.88
N ASN A 255 -2.38 -16.21 5.63
CA ASN A 255 -2.10 -14.83 5.30
C ASN A 255 -3.36 -14.03 5.67
N THR A 256 -3.20 -12.97 6.45
CA THR A 256 -4.31 -12.10 6.83
C THR A 256 -3.96 -10.66 6.46
N SER A 257 -4.91 -9.96 5.85
CA SER A 257 -4.78 -8.54 5.58
C SER A 257 -6.03 -7.82 6.03
N ALA A 258 -5.85 -6.68 6.66
CA ALA A 258 -6.92 -5.80 7.10
C ALA A 258 -6.63 -4.38 6.64
N SER A 259 -7.64 -3.70 6.11
CA SER A 259 -7.55 -2.28 5.76
C SER A 259 -8.83 -1.55 6.11
N LEU A 260 -8.70 -0.27 6.40
CA LEU A 260 -9.77 0.58 6.88
C LEU A 260 -9.62 1.98 6.28
N THR A 261 -10.71 2.61 5.88
CA THR A 261 -10.79 4.05 5.61
C THR A 261 -11.85 4.69 6.48
N ALA A 262 -11.47 5.71 7.23
CA ALA A 262 -12.34 6.39 8.19
C ALA A 262 -12.12 7.91 8.18
N ILE A 263 -13.01 8.65 8.85
CA ILE A 263 -12.76 10.05 9.25
C ILE A 263 -11.43 10.08 10.00
N GLY A 264 -10.58 11.04 9.67
CA GLY A 264 -9.21 11.05 10.14
C GLY A 264 -9.03 11.37 11.63
N ASP A 265 -8.06 10.72 12.26
CA ASP A 265 -7.49 11.10 13.56
C ASP A 265 -5.96 11.11 13.44
N ILE A 266 -5.35 12.29 13.66
CA ILE A 266 -3.92 12.53 13.39
C ILE A 266 -2.98 11.68 14.25
N ARG A 267 -3.50 11.11 15.34
CA ARG A 267 -2.76 10.21 16.23
C ARG A 267 -2.58 8.81 15.61
N CYS A 268 -3.44 8.42 14.67
CA CYS A 268 -3.42 7.12 14.01
C CYS A 268 -2.25 7.01 13.03
N LYS A 269 -1.06 6.74 13.56
CA LYS A 269 0.20 6.65 12.81
C LYS A 269 0.73 5.23 12.84
N ALA A 270 1.47 4.85 11.79
CA ALA A 270 2.10 3.55 11.71
C ALA A 270 3.05 3.30 12.89
N GLY A 271 2.97 2.08 13.43
CA GLY A 271 3.71 1.67 14.61
C GLY A 271 2.92 1.68 15.91
N TYR A 272 1.77 2.35 15.94
CA TYR A 272 0.87 2.37 17.11
C TYR A 272 -0.20 1.29 17.04
N GLY A 273 -0.73 0.93 18.21
CA GLY A 273 -1.90 0.05 18.33
C GLY A 273 -3.20 0.85 18.39
N ILE A 274 -4.28 0.31 17.86
CA ILE A 274 -5.62 0.95 17.82
C ILE A 274 -6.71 -0.06 18.17
N LYS A 275 -7.79 0.42 18.79
CA LYS A 275 -9.00 -0.39 19.01
C LYS A 275 -10.01 -0.13 17.91
N LEU A 276 -10.59 -1.19 17.36
CA LEU A 276 -11.62 -1.12 16.33
C LEU A 276 -12.87 -1.86 16.78
N ASN A 277 -14.02 -1.32 16.39
CA ASN A 277 -15.33 -1.95 16.50
C ASN A 277 -16.06 -1.84 15.15
N ASP A 278 -15.79 -2.79 14.26
CA ASP A 278 -16.46 -2.92 12.97
C ASP A 278 -16.99 -4.34 12.80
N VAL A 279 -18.24 -4.50 13.21
CA VAL A 279 -18.98 -5.76 13.24
C VAL A 279 -19.20 -6.29 11.82
N ASP A 280 -19.42 -5.39 10.85
CA ASP A 280 -19.72 -5.77 9.46
C ASP A 280 -18.54 -6.45 8.77
N SER A 281 -17.31 -5.97 9.00
CA SER A 281 -16.09 -6.59 8.43
C SER A 281 -15.43 -7.62 9.33
N GLY A 282 -15.86 -7.71 10.60
CA GLY A 282 -15.22 -8.55 11.62
C GLY A 282 -13.94 -7.95 12.21
N LEU A 283 -13.61 -6.70 11.89
CA LEU A 283 -12.46 -5.99 12.47
C LEU A 283 -12.80 -5.44 13.87
N CYS A 284 -13.00 -6.36 14.82
CA CYS A 284 -13.26 -6.04 16.22
C CYS A 284 -12.07 -6.40 17.10
N GLY A 285 -11.63 -5.47 17.95
CA GLY A 285 -10.56 -5.70 18.93
C GLY A 285 -9.34 -4.82 18.72
N LYS A 286 -8.16 -5.34 19.06
CA LYS A 286 -6.88 -4.61 19.03
C LYS A 286 -6.11 -4.95 17.76
N PHE A 287 -5.67 -3.90 17.07
CA PHE A 287 -4.89 -4.00 15.84
C PHE A 287 -3.67 -3.10 15.92
N TRP A 288 -2.68 -3.34 15.06
CA TRP A 288 -1.49 -2.51 14.94
C TRP A 288 -1.42 -1.88 13.56
N ILE A 289 -1.19 -0.57 13.52
CA ILE A 289 -1.13 0.17 12.26
C ILE A 289 0.21 -0.11 11.60
N GLU A 290 0.19 -0.80 10.46
CA GLU A 290 1.37 -1.07 9.64
C GLU A 290 1.66 0.07 8.69
N ASN A 291 0.62 0.61 8.05
CA ASN A 291 0.72 1.75 7.15
C ASN A 291 -0.42 2.72 7.45
N ASP A 292 -0.14 4.00 7.35
CA ASP A 292 -1.11 5.06 7.53
C ASP A 292 -1.02 6.09 6.40
N SER A 293 -2.16 6.61 5.99
CA SER A 293 -2.28 7.67 5.00
C SER A 293 -3.38 8.63 5.41
N HIS A 294 -3.05 9.90 5.58
CA HIS A 294 -3.92 10.98 6.04
C HIS A 294 -4.11 11.97 4.91
N VAL A 295 -5.33 12.09 4.40
CA VAL A 295 -5.66 12.93 3.24
C VAL A 295 -6.55 14.08 3.69
N PHE A 296 -6.07 15.30 3.43
CA PHE A 296 -6.76 16.55 3.69
C PHE A 296 -7.04 17.24 2.35
N GLU A 297 -8.31 17.33 1.99
CA GLU A 297 -8.73 17.86 0.68
C GLU A 297 -10.16 18.38 0.77
N ASN A 298 -10.42 19.56 0.20
CA ASN A 298 -11.77 20.17 0.13
C ASN A 298 -12.50 20.22 1.48
N GLY A 299 -11.78 20.61 2.55
CA GLY A 299 -12.34 20.68 3.91
C GLY A 299 -12.63 19.33 4.57
N THR A 300 -12.30 18.21 3.92
CA THR A 300 -12.48 16.87 4.45
C THR A 300 -11.14 16.28 4.89
N TYR A 301 -11.14 15.59 6.04
CA TYR A 301 -10.02 14.81 6.53
C TYR A 301 -10.37 13.32 6.63
N MET A 302 -9.74 12.51 5.80
CA MET A 302 -9.87 11.05 5.82
C MET A 302 -8.52 10.40 6.14
N MET A 303 -8.57 9.23 6.76
CA MET A 303 -7.41 8.37 6.92
C MET A 303 -7.66 6.98 6.35
N THR A 304 -6.61 6.36 5.82
CA THR A 304 -6.58 4.95 5.44
C THR A 304 -5.49 4.25 6.25
N LEU A 305 -5.85 3.14 6.89
CA LEU A 305 -4.97 2.33 7.72
C LEU A 305 -4.85 0.91 7.15
N GLU A 306 -3.63 0.40 7.05
CA GLU A 306 -3.37 -1.03 6.89
C GLU A 306 -2.99 -1.62 8.25
N LEU A 307 -3.58 -2.76 8.60
CA LEU A 307 -3.62 -3.25 9.97
C LEU A 307 -3.05 -4.67 10.08
N ALA A 308 -2.23 -4.86 11.11
CA ALA A 308 -1.76 -6.15 11.56
C ALA A 308 -2.54 -6.64 12.79
N PHE A 309 -2.68 -7.97 12.86
CA PHE A 309 -3.31 -8.69 13.99
C PHE A 309 -2.34 -8.91 15.15
N LYS A 310 -1.05 -8.62 14.94
CA LYS A 310 0.00 -8.79 15.94
C LYS A 310 1.01 -7.65 15.82
N ASN A 311 1.57 -7.24 16.96
CA ASN A 311 2.68 -6.29 16.96
C ASN A 311 3.97 -6.98 16.50
N VAL A 312 4.23 -6.98 15.20
CA VAL A 312 5.49 -7.49 14.65
C VAL A 312 6.49 -6.34 14.53
N MET A 313 7.72 -6.58 14.99
CA MET A 313 8.84 -5.65 14.79
C MET A 313 9.53 -6.00 13.46
N GLU A 314 9.93 -4.98 12.70
CA GLU A 314 10.83 -5.18 11.56
C GLU A 314 12.19 -5.67 12.08
N THR A 315 12.74 -6.73 11.49
CA THR A 315 14.01 -7.31 11.95
C THR A 315 15.02 -7.40 10.83
N GLU A 316 16.29 -7.20 11.17
CA GLU A 316 17.42 -7.30 10.26
C GLU A 316 18.57 -8.08 10.91
N GLU A 317 19.41 -8.71 10.09
CA GLU A 317 20.57 -9.51 10.53
C GLU A 317 21.89 -8.84 10.12
N ASP A 318 22.99 -9.28 10.73
CA ASP A 318 24.33 -8.78 10.41
C ASP A 318 25.01 -9.62 9.33
N ASP A 319 26.12 -9.10 8.80
CA ASP A 319 26.75 -9.77 7.68
C ASP A 319 27.49 -11.06 8.09
N THR A 320 27.81 -11.23 9.38
CA THR A 320 28.44 -12.46 9.90
C THR A 320 27.47 -13.63 10.02
N GLU A 321 26.17 -13.37 10.16
CA GLU A 321 25.11 -14.36 10.06
C GLU A 321 24.73 -14.66 8.59
N SER A 322 25.28 -13.90 7.62
CA SER A 322 24.84 -13.88 6.22
C SER A 322 25.81 -14.48 5.19
N ASN A 323 26.69 -15.42 5.55
CA ASN A 323 27.63 -16.04 4.58
C ASN A 323 26.92 -16.90 3.51
N ALA A 324 26.28 -16.24 2.55
CA ALA A 324 25.85 -16.70 1.25
C ALA A 324 25.57 -15.48 0.34
N SER A 325 26.62 -15.05 -0.37
CA SER A 325 26.58 -14.31 -1.64
C SER A 325 25.88 -12.94 -1.67
N SER A 326 26.74 -11.92 -1.77
CA SER A 326 26.46 -10.53 -2.16
C SER A 326 25.27 -10.39 -3.11
N THR A 327 24.15 -9.86 -2.60
CA THR A 327 23.00 -9.51 -3.44
C THR A 327 22.63 -8.04 -3.26
N LYS A 328 22.47 -7.34 -4.40
CA LYS A 328 21.92 -5.98 -4.48
C LYS A 328 20.62 -5.84 -3.68
N SER A 329 20.69 -4.95 -2.69
CA SER A 329 19.67 -4.20 -1.94
C SER A 329 18.22 -4.70 -1.96
N THR A 330 17.74 -5.03 -0.75
CA THR A 330 16.37 -5.28 -0.29
C THR A 330 15.47 -4.05 -0.24
N SER A 331 15.81 -2.94 -0.89
CA SER A 331 14.97 -1.74 -0.95
C SER A 331 13.70 -2.00 -1.77
N ILE A 332 12.52 -1.64 -1.25
CA ILE A 332 11.25 -1.77 -1.97
C ILE A 332 11.29 -0.91 -3.25
N LEU A 333 11.02 -1.52 -4.39
CA LEU A 333 10.94 -0.85 -5.68
C LEU A 333 9.73 0.07 -5.69
N ASN A 334 9.93 1.25 -6.24
CA ASN A 334 8.90 2.25 -6.38
C ASN A 334 8.04 2.00 -7.63
N GLY A 335 6.79 1.56 -7.48
CA GLY A 335 5.96 1.14 -8.62
C GLY A 335 4.53 0.68 -8.30
N LYS A 336 3.79 0.27 -9.32
CA LYS A 336 2.42 -0.28 -9.18
C LYS A 336 2.47 -1.72 -8.68
N ARG A 337 1.87 -1.99 -7.52
CA ARG A 337 1.66 -3.36 -7.05
C ARG A 337 0.56 -4.04 -7.86
N VAL A 338 0.85 -5.23 -8.38
CA VAL A 338 -0.10 -6.06 -9.13
C VAL A 338 -0.08 -7.49 -8.61
N LYS A 339 -1.20 -8.20 -8.71
CA LYS A 339 -1.21 -9.66 -8.53
C LYS A 339 -0.35 -10.28 -9.63
N ALA A 340 0.54 -11.18 -9.26
CA ALA A 340 1.52 -11.71 -10.18
C ALA A 340 1.65 -13.23 -10.07
N LEU A 341 1.90 -13.84 -11.22
CA LEU A 341 2.33 -15.21 -11.37
C LEU A 341 3.76 -15.20 -11.89
N PHE A 342 4.67 -15.82 -11.18
CA PHE A 342 6.08 -15.93 -11.53
C PHE A 342 6.39 -17.37 -11.96
N THR A 343 7.06 -17.50 -13.10
CA THR A 343 7.75 -18.71 -13.55
C THR A 343 9.24 -18.40 -13.66
N ALA A 344 10.06 -19.37 -14.05
CA ALA A 344 11.47 -19.16 -14.26
C ALA A 344 11.99 -19.84 -15.53
N TYR A 345 12.98 -19.22 -16.16
CA TYR A 345 13.69 -19.73 -17.33
C TYR A 345 15.20 -19.53 -17.19
N TYR A 346 16.00 -20.27 -17.96
CA TYR A 346 17.47 -20.18 -17.95
C TYR A 346 18.03 -20.25 -19.38
N PRO A 347 19.27 -19.80 -19.62
CA PRO A 347 19.85 -19.83 -20.96
C PRO A 347 20.08 -21.27 -21.44
N ALA A 348 19.31 -21.71 -22.43
CA ALA A 348 19.42 -23.03 -23.05
C ALA A 348 18.88 -23.03 -24.49
N SER A 349 19.40 -23.92 -25.33
CA SER A 349 18.90 -24.13 -26.70
C SER A 349 17.88 -25.27 -26.73
N ASN A 350 16.67 -25.02 -26.25
CA ASN A 350 15.54 -25.96 -26.41
C ASN A 350 14.20 -25.21 -26.60
N LYS A 351 13.20 -25.89 -27.16
CA LYS A 351 11.88 -25.31 -27.51
C LYS A 351 11.04 -24.86 -26.30
N MET A 352 11.38 -25.25 -25.07
CA MET A 352 10.58 -24.97 -23.87
C MET A 352 11.10 -23.77 -23.06
N GLU A 353 12.32 -23.27 -23.31
CA GLU A 353 13.00 -22.39 -22.36
C GLU A 353 13.92 -21.36 -23.07
N GLY A 354 13.52 -20.08 -23.07
CA GLY A 354 14.39 -18.89 -23.06
C GLY A 354 15.37 -18.55 -24.20
N GLY A 355 15.92 -19.51 -24.93
CA GLY A 355 17.07 -19.29 -25.82
C GLY A 355 18.34 -18.84 -25.06
N TYR A 356 19.42 -18.53 -25.80
CA TYR A 356 20.63 -17.92 -25.23
C TYR A 356 20.64 -16.39 -25.25
N TYR A 357 19.67 -15.78 -25.93
CA TYR A 357 19.61 -14.36 -26.23
C TYR A 357 18.24 -13.80 -25.85
N ASP A 358 18.20 -12.55 -25.39
CA ASP A 358 16.96 -11.82 -25.21
C ASP A 358 16.34 -11.45 -26.57
N CYS A 359 15.09 -10.97 -26.54
CA CYS A 359 14.36 -10.51 -27.71
C CYS A 359 15.01 -9.37 -28.52
N LYS A 360 16.12 -8.77 -28.05
CA LYS A 360 16.92 -7.77 -28.77
C LYS A 360 18.24 -8.33 -29.29
N GLY A 361 18.44 -9.65 -29.22
CA GLY A 361 19.64 -10.34 -29.70
C GLY A 361 20.84 -10.26 -28.74
N LYS A 362 20.67 -9.81 -27.50
CA LYS A 362 21.76 -9.73 -26.52
C LYS A 362 21.81 -11.00 -25.67
N LYS A 363 23.02 -11.53 -25.44
CA LYS A 363 23.22 -12.74 -24.64
C LYS A 363 22.62 -12.57 -23.23
N LEU A 364 21.83 -13.54 -22.80
CA LEU A 364 21.22 -13.56 -21.46
C LEU A 364 22.30 -13.61 -20.39
N ASP A 365 22.18 -12.77 -19.37
CA ASP A 365 23.12 -12.67 -18.26
C ASP A 365 22.39 -12.85 -16.93
N PRO A 366 22.36 -14.08 -16.37
CA PRO A 366 21.67 -14.39 -15.12
C PRO A 366 22.18 -13.60 -13.91
N SER A 367 23.37 -12.99 -13.97
CA SER A 367 23.90 -12.16 -12.87
C SER A 367 23.20 -10.79 -12.77
N LYS A 368 22.52 -10.36 -13.83
CA LYS A 368 21.87 -9.05 -13.93
C LYS A 368 20.41 -9.01 -13.45
N TYR A 369 19.90 -10.13 -12.92
CA TYR A 369 18.51 -10.25 -12.45
C TYR A 369 17.51 -9.68 -13.48
N THR A 370 17.38 -10.30 -14.64
CA THR A 370 16.41 -9.87 -15.67
C THR A 370 15.17 -10.75 -15.67
N CYS A 371 14.10 -10.30 -16.32
CA CYS A 371 12.88 -11.07 -16.50
C CYS A 371 12.20 -10.81 -17.85
N ALA A 372 11.37 -11.76 -18.27
CA ALA A 372 10.37 -11.56 -19.31
C ALA A 372 9.04 -11.06 -18.71
N ALA A 373 8.38 -10.13 -19.38
CA ALA A 373 7.15 -9.49 -18.89
C ALA A 373 6.11 -9.23 -20.00
N PRO A 374 4.81 -9.05 -19.68
CA PRO A 374 3.77 -8.82 -20.68
C PRO A 374 3.97 -7.50 -21.41
N SER A 375 3.50 -7.41 -22.67
CA SER A 375 3.67 -6.22 -23.53
C SER A 375 3.22 -4.90 -22.92
N SER A 376 2.31 -4.94 -21.95
CA SER A 376 1.84 -3.79 -21.17
C SER A 376 2.90 -3.15 -20.27
N ILE A 377 4.04 -3.81 -20.04
CA ILE A 377 5.17 -3.29 -19.25
C ILE A 377 6.31 -2.91 -20.20
N LYS A 378 6.82 -1.69 -20.12
CA LYS A 378 7.88 -1.20 -21.03
C LYS A 378 9.21 -1.91 -20.79
N TYR A 379 9.99 -2.10 -21.86
CA TYR A 379 11.37 -2.59 -21.74
C TYR A 379 12.23 -1.63 -20.91
N GLY A 380 13.13 -2.19 -20.11
CA GLY A 380 14.00 -1.46 -19.20
C GLY A 380 13.34 -1.07 -17.88
N ASN A 381 12.02 -1.25 -17.73
CA ASN A 381 11.36 -1.11 -16.42
C ASN A 381 11.85 -2.19 -15.46
N GLU A 382 11.68 -1.92 -14.18
CA GLU A 382 12.02 -2.83 -13.11
C GLU A 382 10.75 -3.44 -12.51
N ILE A 383 10.86 -4.65 -12.00
CA ILE A 383 9.84 -5.28 -11.18
C ILE A 383 10.46 -5.79 -9.88
N GLN A 384 9.76 -5.63 -8.76
CA GLN A 384 10.15 -6.32 -7.54
C GLN A 384 9.18 -7.44 -7.25
N VAL A 385 9.74 -8.63 -7.08
CA VAL A 385 8.99 -9.83 -6.72
C VAL A 385 8.66 -9.75 -5.24
N LEU A 386 7.41 -10.00 -4.86
CA LEU A 386 6.94 -10.00 -3.48
C LEU A 386 6.07 -11.22 -3.20
N GLY A 387 6.24 -11.81 -2.02
CA GLY A 387 5.37 -12.87 -1.53
C GLY A 387 5.60 -14.22 -2.20
N THR A 388 6.69 -14.38 -2.96
CA THR A 388 7.07 -15.70 -3.50
C THR A 388 7.81 -16.55 -2.48
N LYS A 389 8.34 -15.95 -1.41
CA LYS A 389 9.12 -16.64 -0.36
C LYS A 389 10.31 -17.44 -0.89
N THR A 390 10.85 -17.02 -2.02
CA THR A 390 12.02 -17.64 -2.65
C THR A 390 13.24 -16.75 -2.53
N SER A 391 14.40 -17.23 -2.97
CA SER A 391 15.62 -16.43 -3.12
C SER A 391 15.51 -15.28 -4.12
N ARG A 392 14.36 -15.13 -4.80
CA ARG A 392 14.02 -14.00 -5.68
C ARG A 392 13.03 -13.04 -5.03
N ASP A 393 12.44 -13.40 -3.89
CA ASP A 393 11.53 -12.53 -3.16
C ASP A 393 12.26 -11.26 -2.71
N LYS A 394 11.56 -10.13 -2.79
CA LYS A 394 12.07 -8.77 -2.57
C LYS A 394 13.20 -8.33 -3.51
N LYS A 395 13.60 -9.14 -4.50
CA LYS A 395 14.64 -8.74 -5.47
C LYS A 395 14.05 -8.01 -6.66
N VAL A 396 14.77 -6.98 -7.11
CA VAL A 396 14.43 -6.20 -8.29
C VAL A 396 14.95 -6.91 -9.54
N HIS A 397 14.10 -7.05 -10.55
CA HIS A 397 14.41 -7.63 -11.84
C HIS A 397 14.12 -6.64 -12.98
N ARG A 398 15.03 -6.52 -13.95
CA ARG A 398 14.85 -5.64 -15.10
C ARG A 398 14.18 -6.35 -16.27
N VAL A 399 13.15 -5.73 -16.85
CA VAL A 399 12.42 -6.23 -18.00
C VAL A 399 13.25 -6.04 -19.26
N ASN A 400 13.90 -7.11 -19.72
CA ASN A 400 14.72 -7.09 -20.95
C ASN A 400 14.20 -8.08 -22.00
N ASP A 401 13.16 -8.85 -21.70
CA ASP A 401 12.71 -9.94 -22.56
C ASP A 401 11.18 -10.03 -22.68
N ARG A 402 10.71 -10.72 -23.72
CA ARG A 402 9.30 -10.97 -24.06
C ARG A 402 9.12 -12.47 -24.31
N GLY A 403 8.42 -13.16 -23.42
CA GLY A 403 8.00 -14.53 -23.68
C GLY A 403 6.63 -14.55 -24.38
N GLY A 404 6.46 -15.35 -25.43
CA GLY A 404 5.22 -15.42 -26.22
C GLY A 404 3.96 -15.83 -25.41
N ALA A 405 4.16 -16.51 -24.27
CA ALA A 405 3.09 -16.91 -23.35
C ALA A 405 2.89 -15.94 -22.15
N ILE A 406 3.68 -14.87 -22.04
CA ILE A 406 3.67 -13.95 -20.90
C ILE A 406 2.62 -12.86 -21.12
N LYS A 407 1.44 -13.06 -20.52
CA LYS A 407 0.25 -12.21 -20.70
C LYS A 407 -0.32 -11.77 -19.34
N VAL A 408 -1.26 -10.82 -19.37
CA VAL A 408 -2.10 -10.51 -18.21
C VAL A 408 -3.39 -11.30 -18.34
N VAL A 409 -3.70 -12.18 -17.39
CA VAL A 409 -4.88 -13.06 -17.41
C VAL A 409 -5.71 -12.78 -16.16
N ASN A 410 -6.97 -12.35 -16.33
CA ASN A 410 -7.88 -12.02 -15.22
C ASN A 410 -7.28 -11.04 -14.17
N GLY A 411 -6.46 -10.09 -14.63
CA GLY A 411 -5.79 -9.11 -13.76
C GLY A 411 -4.53 -9.62 -13.05
N VAL A 412 -4.11 -10.86 -13.31
CA VAL A 412 -2.84 -11.43 -12.84
C VAL A 412 -1.77 -11.26 -13.92
N TYR A 413 -0.66 -10.65 -13.55
CA TYR A 413 0.47 -10.38 -14.45
C TYR A 413 1.44 -11.55 -14.41
N HIS A 414 1.70 -12.19 -15.55
CA HIS A 414 2.69 -13.25 -15.61
C HIS A 414 4.09 -12.68 -15.80
N PHE A 415 5.08 -13.24 -15.14
CA PHE A 415 6.50 -12.88 -15.28
C PHE A 415 7.33 -14.14 -15.31
N ASP A 416 8.38 -14.13 -16.13
CA ASP A 416 9.36 -15.22 -16.17
C ASP A 416 10.71 -14.70 -15.69
N LEU A 417 11.24 -15.26 -14.60
CA LEU A 417 12.46 -14.78 -13.98
C LEU A 417 13.69 -15.52 -14.52
N LEU A 418 14.71 -14.78 -14.96
CA LEU A 418 15.94 -15.39 -15.47
C LEU A 418 16.76 -16.00 -14.32
N MET A 419 17.06 -17.28 -14.46
CA MET A 419 17.87 -18.08 -13.57
C MET A 419 19.18 -18.50 -14.24
N LYS A 420 20.17 -18.90 -13.42
CA LYS A 420 21.48 -19.32 -13.91
C LYS A 420 21.47 -20.75 -14.46
N THR A 421 20.66 -21.63 -13.88
CA THR A 421 20.69 -23.06 -14.20
C THR A 421 19.29 -23.69 -14.19
N LYS A 422 19.14 -24.81 -14.90
CA LYS A 422 17.94 -25.66 -14.87
C LYS A 422 17.49 -26.02 -13.45
N ALA A 423 18.44 -26.38 -12.59
CA ALA A 423 18.15 -26.69 -11.19
C ALA A 423 17.55 -25.51 -10.42
N GLN A 424 17.96 -24.27 -10.73
CA GLN A 424 17.36 -23.07 -10.14
C GLN A 424 15.94 -22.83 -10.65
N CYS A 425 15.66 -23.05 -11.93
CA CYS A 425 14.30 -22.97 -12.48
C CYS A 425 13.37 -24.00 -11.83
N ASN A 426 13.79 -25.26 -11.76
CA ASN A 426 12.99 -26.33 -11.15
C ASN A 426 12.70 -26.07 -9.67
N ARG A 427 13.67 -25.53 -8.91
CA ARG A 427 13.46 -25.12 -7.51
C ARG A 427 12.50 -23.93 -7.39
N PHE A 428 12.58 -22.97 -8.31
CA PHE A 428 11.71 -21.81 -8.31
C PHE A 428 10.26 -22.22 -8.66
N GLY A 429 10.06 -23.00 -9.71
CA GLY A 429 8.74 -23.49 -10.12
C GLY A 429 7.77 -22.36 -10.48
N LYS A 430 6.46 -22.63 -10.37
CA LYS A 430 5.40 -21.64 -10.56
C LYS A 430 5.01 -21.06 -9.20
N ARG A 431 5.09 -19.74 -9.03
CA ARG A 431 4.84 -19.02 -7.78
C ARG A 431 3.82 -17.91 -7.97
N THR A 432 2.87 -17.79 -7.06
CA THR A 432 1.97 -16.63 -7.00
C THR A 432 2.49 -15.63 -5.99
N GLY A 433 2.13 -14.37 -6.17
CA GLY A 433 2.52 -13.31 -5.27
C GLY A 433 2.12 -11.97 -5.84
N TYR A 434 2.96 -10.97 -5.57
CA TYR A 434 2.78 -9.63 -6.07
C TYR A 434 4.04 -9.18 -6.79
N ALA A 435 3.87 -8.39 -7.85
CA ALA A 435 4.97 -7.65 -8.44
C ALA A 435 4.74 -6.17 -8.18
N ILE A 436 5.77 -5.45 -7.76
CA ILE A 436 5.77 -4.00 -7.89
C ILE A 436 6.39 -3.66 -9.24
N ILE A 437 5.66 -3.01 -10.14
CA ILE A 437 6.15 -2.60 -11.47
C ILE A 437 6.56 -1.13 -11.42
N GLY A 438 7.85 -0.86 -11.52
CA GLY A 438 8.43 0.42 -11.16
C GLY A 438 9.71 0.80 -11.89
N ASN A 439 10.19 2.02 -11.66
CA ASN A 439 11.36 2.58 -12.34
C ASN A 439 12.41 3.13 -11.34
N GLY A 440 12.33 2.72 -10.06
CA GLY A 440 13.26 3.19 -9.03
C GLY A 440 12.96 4.57 -8.39
N THR A 441 11.81 5.21 -8.66
CA THR A 441 11.48 6.56 -8.12
C THR A 441 10.12 6.63 -7.39
N GLY A 442 10.14 6.84 -6.07
CA GLY A 442 9.01 7.18 -5.19
C GLY A 442 7.87 6.16 -5.05
N TYR A 443 7.53 5.79 -3.82
CA TYR A 443 6.35 5.00 -3.48
C TYR A 443 5.11 5.65 -4.11
N LYS A 444 4.53 4.99 -5.11
CA LYS A 444 3.10 5.16 -5.40
C LYS A 444 2.41 4.07 -4.60
N GLN A 445 1.84 4.45 -3.46
CA GLN A 445 0.55 3.86 -3.09
C GLN A 445 -0.27 3.91 -4.37
N THR A 446 -0.81 2.78 -4.83
CA THR A 446 -2.11 2.88 -5.48
C THR A 446 -3.00 3.51 -4.42
N SER A 447 -3.09 4.85 -4.41
CA SER A 447 -4.34 5.52 -4.05
C SER A 447 -5.41 4.66 -4.71
N ALA A 448 -6.39 4.20 -3.94
CA ALA A 448 -7.59 3.54 -4.45
C ALA A 448 -7.88 4.14 -5.82
N SER A 449 -7.79 3.31 -6.88
CA SER A 449 -7.53 3.80 -8.23
C SER A 449 -8.31 5.07 -8.47
N ASN A 450 -7.67 6.19 -8.81
CA ASN A 450 -8.39 7.47 -8.92
C ASN A 450 -9.20 7.50 -10.24
N THR A 451 -9.91 6.39 -10.52
CA THR A 451 -10.82 6.25 -11.63
C THR A 451 -11.92 7.29 -11.47
N LYS A 452 -12.48 7.72 -12.60
CA LYS A 452 -13.66 8.60 -12.58
C LYS A 452 -14.76 8.01 -11.69
N ALA A 453 -14.87 6.68 -11.63
CA ALA A 453 -15.80 5.96 -10.77
C ALA A 453 -15.52 6.16 -9.27
N ASP A 454 -14.28 5.97 -8.81
CA ASP A 454 -13.93 6.13 -7.41
C ASP A 454 -14.07 7.60 -6.96
N LYS A 455 -13.78 8.57 -7.83
CA LYS A 455 -14.06 9.99 -7.57
C LYS A 455 -15.56 10.27 -7.43
N VAL A 456 -16.37 9.77 -8.37
CA VAL A 456 -17.84 9.88 -8.34
C VAL A 456 -18.40 9.28 -7.05
N ILE A 457 -17.93 8.11 -6.64
CA ILE A 457 -18.37 7.45 -5.41
C ILE A 457 -17.91 8.24 -4.17
N LYS A 458 -16.65 8.72 -4.13
CA LYS A 458 -16.14 9.57 -3.04
C LYS A 458 -17.00 10.83 -2.88
N LYS A 459 -17.31 11.51 -3.98
CA LYS A 459 -18.18 12.70 -3.97
C LYS A 459 -19.62 12.35 -3.59
N ALA A 460 -20.15 11.21 -4.00
CA ALA A 460 -21.47 10.74 -3.59
C ALA A 460 -21.53 10.49 -2.07
N LYS A 461 -20.51 9.82 -1.52
CA LYS A 461 -20.42 9.48 -0.10
C LYS A 461 -20.24 10.72 0.79
N SER A 462 -19.62 11.80 0.30
CA SER A 462 -19.44 13.03 1.10
C SER A 462 -20.75 13.75 1.45
N PHE A 463 -21.88 13.33 0.87
CA PHE A 463 -23.20 13.87 1.17
C PHE A 463 -24.00 13.02 2.17
N ILE A 464 -23.45 11.87 2.60
CA ILE A 464 -24.10 11.01 3.60
C ILE A 464 -24.25 11.79 4.91
N GLY A 465 -25.45 11.79 5.48
CA GLY A 465 -25.77 12.56 6.69
C GLY A 465 -26.08 14.04 6.45
N GLU A 466 -25.60 14.62 5.36
CA GLU A 466 -25.72 16.07 5.06
C GLU A 466 -26.96 16.42 4.22
N VAL A 467 -27.46 15.49 3.41
CA VAL A 467 -28.51 15.76 2.40
C VAL A 467 -29.79 15.02 2.71
N LYS A 468 -30.89 15.76 2.88
CA LYS A 468 -32.26 15.25 3.02
C LYS A 468 -32.92 15.04 1.67
N TYR A 469 -33.82 14.06 1.61
CA TYR A 469 -34.58 13.80 0.40
C TYR A 469 -35.70 14.82 0.21
N VAL A 470 -35.73 15.47 -0.96
CA VAL A 470 -36.83 16.35 -1.37
C VAL A 470 -37.10 16.09 -2.85
N TYR A 471 -38.31 15.67 -3.18
CA TYR A 471 -38.71 15.37 -4.55
C TYR A 471 -38.54 16.61 -5.45
N GLY A 472 -37.88 16.46 -6.60
CA GLY A 472 -37.64 17.57 -7.52
C GLY A 472 -36.43 18.45 -7.15
N ALA A 473 -35.80 18.27 -5.98
CA ALA A 473 -34.58 18.98 -5.63
C ALA A 473 -33.34 18.35 -6.32
N SER A 474 -32.37 19.20 -6.69
CA SER A 474 -31.14 18.78 -7.41
C SER A 474 -29.87 19.44 -6.91
N SER A 475 -29.95 20.08 -5.74
CA SER A 475 -28.84 20.81 -5.12
C SER A 475 -28.45 20.15 -3.80
N PRO A 476 -27.73 19.01 -3.83
CA PRO A 476 -27.22 18.39 -2.62
C PRO A 476 -26.27 19.33 -1.83
N GLN A 477 -25.70 20.37 -2.46
CA GLN A 477 -24.95 21.43 -1.76
C GLN A 477 -25.81 22.27 -0.81
N SER A 478 -27.10 22.46 -1.11
CA SER A 478 -28.03 23.16 -0.21
C SER A 478 -28.73 22.19 0.76
N GLY A 479 -28.19 20.98 0.92
CA GLY A 479 -28.72 19.96 1.84
C GLY A 479 -30.00 19.25 1.37
N LYS A 480 -30.46 19.47 0.13
CA LYS A 480 -31.73 18.91 -0.38
C LYS A 480 -31.59 18.35 -1.79
N SER A 481 -31.97 17.09 -2.00
CA SER A 481 -31.96 16.47 -3.33
C SER A 481 -32.96 15.33 -3.44
N ASP A 482 -33.40 15.00 -4.66
CA ASP A 482 -33.98 13.68 -4.97
C ASP A 482 -32.91 12.73 -5.52
N CYS A 483 -33.27 11.47 -5.74
CA CYS A 483 -32.35 10.42 -6.20
C CYS A 483 -31.66 10.77 -7.52
N SER A 484 -32.42 11.24 -8.50
CA SER A 484 -31.93 11.59 -9.84
C SER A 484 -31.22 12.94 -9.90
N GLY A 485 -31.63 13.90 -9.09
CA GLY A 485 -30.95 15.18 -8.89
C GLY A 485 -29.59 14.97 -8.24
N PHE A 486 -29.51 14.06 -7.28
CA PHE A 486 -28.29 13.71 -6.57
C PHE A 486 -27.27 13.06 -7.51
N THR A 487 -27.67 12.01 -8.22
CA THR A 487 -26.77 11.36 -9.19
C THR A 487 -26.37 12.31 -10.31
N SER A 488 -27.31 13.08 -10.86
CA SER A 488 -27.01 14.07 -11.91
C SER A 488 -25.97 15.10 -11.45
N TYR A 489 -26.15 15.64 -10.24
CA TYR A 489 -25.20 16.56 -9.62
C TYR A 489 -23.81 15.92 -9.47
N VAL A 490 -23.72 14.72 -8.88
CA VAL A 490 -22.44 14.05 -8.61
C VAL A 490 -21.69 13.76 -9.91
N PHE A 491 -22.36 13.21 -10.92
CA PHE A 491 -21.74 12.91 -12.21
C PHE A 491 -21.34 14.17 -12.99
N ARG A 492 -22.17 15.21 -12.96
CA ARG A 492 -21.85 16.50 -13.60
C ARG A 492 -20.61 17.14 -12.98
N THR A 493 -20.59 17.26 -11.64
CA THR A 493 -19.52 17.96 -10.92
C THR A 493 -18.21 17.19 -10.81
N THR A 494 -18.27 15.86 -10.85
CA THR A 494 -17.07 15.03 -10.62
C THR A 494 -16.50 14.41 -11.89
N ALA A 495 -17.35 14.11 -12.87
CA ALA A 495 -16.96 13.42 -14.10
C ALA A 495 -17.27 14.21 -15.38
N GLY A 496 -17.87 15.40 -15.26
CA GLY A 496 -18.30 16.20 -16.42
C GLY A 496 -19.37 15.52 -17.28
N LYS A 497 -20.14 14.58 -16.72
CA LYS A 497 -21.14 13.78 -17.46
C LYS A 497 -22.56 14.27 -17.19
N ASN A 498 -23.26 14.66 -18.24
CA ASN A 498 -24.70 14.92 -18.18
C ASN A 498 -25.47 13.61 -18.39
N ILE A 499 -26.09 13.11 -17.31
CA ILE A 499 -26.87 11.87 -17.33
C ILE A 499 -28.39 12.11 -17.37
N GLY A 500 -28.83 13.36 -17.42
CA GLY A 500 -30.26 13.72 -17.43
C GLY A 500 -30.84 13.89 -16.01
N ARG A 501 -31.94 14.67 -15.93
CA ARG A 501 -32.50 15.11 -14.65
C ARG A 501 -33.37 14.06 -13.96
N THR A 502 -34.01 13.15 -14.69
CA THR A 502 -34.97 12.18 -14.15
C THR A 502 -34.40 10.76 -14.15
N ALA A 503 -34.89 9.91 -13.25
CA ALA A 503 -34.51 8.48 -13.21
C ALA A 503 -34.79 7.79 -14.57
N LEU A 504 -35.88 8.15 -15.24
CA LEU A 504 -36.21 7.66 -16.58
C LEU A 504 -35.16 8.08 -17.62
N ALA A 505 -34.80 9.37 -17.67
CA ALA A 505 -33.77 9.86 -18.59
C ALA A 505 -32.42 9.18 -18.34
N GLN A 506 -32.02 9.05 -17.06
CA GLN A 506 -30.80 8.36 -16.65
C GLN A 506 -30.82 6.87 -17.03
N SER A 507 -31.99 6.23 -16.98
CA SER A 507 -32.16 4.85 -17.40
C SER A 507 -31.91 4.62 -18.90
N GLN A 508 -31.84 5.68 -19.71
CA GLN A 508 -31.59 5.60 -21.15
C GLN A 508 -30.17 6.03 -21.54
N LYS A 509 -29.35 6.49 -20.57
CA LYS A 509 -27.98 6.95 -20.85
C LYS A 509 -26.96 5.82 -20.78
N GLY A 510 -25.94 5.93 -21.65
CA GLY A 510 -24.81 5.01 -21.69
C GLY A 510 -25.20 3.58 -22.07
N THR A 511 -24.30 2.63 -21.81
CA THR A 511 -24.46 1.23 -22.20
C THR A 511 -25.22 0.44 -21.12
N LYS A 512 -26.17 -0.42 -21.52
CA LYS A 512 -26.89 -1.32 -20.60
C LYS A 512 -25.95 -2.38 -20.03
N VAL A 513 -26.01 -2.61 -18.72
CA VAL A 513 -25.15 -3.57 -18.00
C VAL A 513 -25.99 -4.58 -17.23
N LYS A 514 -25.65 -5.86 -17.35
CA LYS A 514 -26.25 -6.95 -16.54
C LYS A 514 -25.82 -6.81 -15.07
N LYS A 515 -26.69 -7.15 -14.10
CA LYS A 515 -26.42 -7.02 -12.65
C LYS A 515 -25.07 -7.63 -12.22
N LYS A 516 -24.73 -8.82 -12.74
CA LYS A 516 -23.45 -9.50 -12.47
C LYS A 516 -22.19 -8.81 -13.04
N ASN A 517 -22.36 -7.88 -13.98
CA ASN A 517 -21.27 -7.18 -14.67
C ASN A 517 -21.14 -5.71 -14.21
N LEU A 518 -21.83 -5.33 -13.14
CA LEU A 518 -21.76 -4.00 -12.57
C LEU A 518 -20.33 -3.70 -12.12
N LYS A 519 -19.85 -2.51 -12.49
CA LYS A 519 -18.58 -1.94 -12.06
C LYS A 519 -18.87 -0.66 -11.28
N LYS A 520 -17.97 -0.34 -10.34
CA LYS A 520 -18.02 0.92 -9.59
C LYS A 520 -18.29 2.09 -10.54
N GLY A 521 -19.21 2.98 -10.16
CA GLY A 521 -19.61 4.14 -10.98
C GLY A 521 -20.67 3.85 -12.05
N ASP A 522 -21.13 2.61 -12.21
CA ASP A 522 -22.35 2.34 -12.99
C ASP A 522 -23.58 2.88 -12.24
N LEU A 523 -24.56 3.40 -12.96
CA LEU A 523 -25.87 3.71 -12.41
C LEU A 523 -26.67 2.42 -12.19
N VAL A 524 -27.35 2.32 -11.06
CA VAL A 524 -28.33 1.27 -10.77
C VAL A 524 -29.73 1.86 -10.81
N ILE A 525 -30.59 1.30 -11.66
CA ILE A 525 -31.94 1.80 -11.91
C ILE A 525 -32.96 0.83 -11.30
N PHE A 526 -33.94 1.39 -10.62
CA PHE A 526 -35.06 0.67 -10.04
C PHE A 526 -36.39 1.17 -10.59
N GLN A 527 -37.39 0.29 -10.57
CA GLN A 527 -38.72 0.53 -11.12
C GLN A 527 -39.82 0.30 -10.08
N GLY A 528 -40.98 0.94 -10.28
CA GLY A 528 -42.14 0.78 -9.41
C GLY A 528 -41.92 1.22 -7.96
N THR A 529 -41.00 2.16 -7.69
CA THR A 529 -40.75 2.64 -6.31
C THR A 529 -41.78 3.68 -5.88
N TYR A 530 -42.08 4.65 -6.74
CA TYR A 530 -43.15 5.64 -6.53
C TYR A 530 -44.04 5.89 -7.76
N LYS A 531 -43.64 5.37 -8.93
CA LYS A 531 -44.43 5.40 -10.17
C LYS A 531 -44.07 4.22 -11.07
N ALA A 532 -44.94 3.91 -12.02
CA ALA A 532 -44.67 2.90 -13.04
C ALA A 532 -43.38 3.22 -13.83
N GLY A 533 -42.63 2.18 -14.19
CA GLY A 533 -41.35 2.30 -14.89
C GLY A 533 -40.21 2.83 -14.01
N ALA A 534 -39.14 3.30 -14.65
CA ALA A 534 -37.93 3.79 -14.00
C ALA A 534 -38.24 4.97 -13.05
N SER A 535 -38.07 4.71 -11.76
CA SER A 535 -38.51 5.60 -10.68
C SER A 535 -37.48 5.79 -9.58
N HIS A 536 -36.35 5.06 -9.57
CA HIS A 536 -35.27 5.38 -8.64
C HIS A 536 -33.91 5.08 -9.22
N VAL A 537 -32.88 5.79 -8.76
CA VAL A 537 -31.51 5.67 -9.27
C VAL A 537 -30.48 5.85 -8.17
N GLY A 538 -29.39 5.10 -8.28
CA GLY A 538 -28.21 5.24 -7.44
C GLY A 538 -26.92 4.94 -8.20
N ILE A 539 -25.80 5.07 -7.50
CA ILE A 539 -24.45 4.89 -8.03
C ILE A 539 -23.85 3.63 -7.41
N TYR A 540 -23.53 2.63 -8.23
CA TYR A 540 -22.93 1.39 -7.75
C TYR A 540 -21.56 1.66 -7.14
N ALA A 541 -21.40 1.27 -5.87
CA ALA A 541 -20.20 1.49 -5.06
C ALA A 541 -19.30 0.26 -4.96
N GLY A 542 -19.68 -0.86 -5.60
CA GLY A 542 -18.99 -2.14 -5.52
C GLY A 542 -19.54 -3.05 -4.43
N SER A 543 -19.17 -4.34 -4.48
CA SER A 543 -19.54 -5.35 -3.48
C SER A 543 -21.05 -5.41 -3.17
N GLY A 544 -21.90 -5.27 -4.19
CA GLY A 544 -23.35 -5.25 -4.01
C GLY A 544 -23.92 -3.95 -3.43
N LYS A 545 -23.08 -2.98 -3.05
CA LYS A 545 -23.50 -1.71 -2.43
C LYS A 545 -23.69 -0.61 -3.46
N PHE A 546 -24.57 0.35 -3.19
CA PHE A 546 -24.77 1.54 -4.00
C PHE A 546 -25.11 2.77 -3.14
N VAL A 547 -24.74 3.96 -3.60
CA VAL A 547 -25.03 5.24 -2.95
C VAL A 547 -26.22 5.90 -3.66
N HIS A 548 -27.20 6.37 -2.90
CA HIS A 548 -28.39 7.03 -3.45
C HIS A 548 -28.99 8.01 -2.43
N CYS A 549 -29.81 8.94 -2.91
CA CYS A 549 -30.64 9.78 -2.05
C CYS A 549 -32.02 9.12 -1.89
N SER A 550 -32.29 8.62 -0.69
CA SER A 550 -33.47 7.83 -0.34
C SER A 550 -34.53 8.67 0.35
N SER A 551 -35.81 8.42 0.06
CA SER A 551 -36.93 9.01 0.80
C SER A 551 -36.89 8.71 2.31
N SER A 552 -36.26 7.60 2.71
CA SER A 552 -36.07 7.22 4.12
C SER A 552 -34.63 7.47 4.60
N GLY A 553 -34.26 8.73 4.80
CA GLY A 553 -32.98 9.08 5.43
C GLY A 553 -31.93 9.72 4.51
N GLY A 554 -32.33 10.29 3.37
CA GLY A 554 -31.43 11.11 2.57
C GLY A 554 -30.33 10.33 1.86
N VAL A 555 -29.16 10.91 1.68
CA VAL A 555 -28.04 10.21 1.02
C VAL A 555 -27.50 9.12 1.94
N LYS A 556 -27.54 7.87 1.47
CA LYS A 556 -27.07 6.69 2.21
C LYS A 556 -26.52 5.62 1.29
N VAL A 557 -25.84 4.65 1.89
CA VAL A 557 -25.43 3.40 1.22
C VAL A 557 -26.49 2.34 1.47
N SER A 558 -26.84 1.57 0.44
CA SER A 558 -27.75 0.42 0.57
C SER A 558 -27.23 -0.78 -0.22
N ASN A 559 -27.77 -1.97 0.06
CA ASN A 559 -27.34 -3.21 -0.57
C ASN A 559 -28.33 -3.64 -1.66
N LEU A 560 -27.84 -3.97 -2.85
CA LEU A 560 -28.63 -4.47 -3.99
C LEU A 560 -29.28 -5.84 -3.73
N ASN A 561 -28.88 -6.51 -2.65
CA ASN A 561 -29.43 -7.78 -2.21
C ASN A 561 -30.54 -7.62 -1.16
N ASP A 562 -30.83 -6.42 -0.68
CA ASP A 562 -31.98 -6.20 0.20
C ASP A 562 -33.27 -6.51 -0.59
N SER A 563 -34.22 -7.18 0.06
CA SER A 563 -35.46 -7.67 -0.57
C SER A 563 -36.20 -6.61 -1.38
N TYR A 564 -36.26 -5.38 -0.86
CA TYR A 564 -36.83 -4.22 -1.54
C TYR A 564 -36.11 -3.93 -2.88
N TYR A 565 -34.79 -3.81 -2.88
CA TYR A 565 -34.01 -3.49 -4.09
C TYR A 565 -33.91 -4.65 -5.07
N VAL A 566 -34.05 -5.89 -4.60
CA VAL A 566 -34.21 -7.07 -5.46
C VAL A 566 -35.55 -7.00 -6.21
N LYS A 567 -36.66 -6.76 -5.48
CA LYS A 567 -38.01 -6.64 -6.07
C LYS A 567 -38.11 -5.51 -7.10
N HIS A 568 -37.46 -4.38 -6.83
CA HIS A 568 -37.54 -3.19 -7.67
C HIS A 568 -36.41 -3.07 -8.71
N TRP A 569 -35.50 -4.05 -8.82
CA TRP A 569 -34.39 -3.98 -9.77
C TRP A 569 -34.87 -3.89 -11.22
N GLN A 570 -34.35 -2.92 -11.98
CA GLN A 570 -34.60 -2.80 -13.41
C GLN A 570 -33.36 -3.10 -14.25
N GLN A 571 -32.31 -2.28 -14.14
CA GLN A 571 -31.10 -2.42 -14.96
C GLN A 571 -29.90 -1.61 -14.44
N GLY A 572 -28.70 -1.95 -14.92
CA GLY A 572 -27.50 -1.13 -14.76
C GLY A 572 -27.19 -0.30 -16.01
N ARG A 573 -26.60 0.89 -15.84
CA ARG A 573 -26.13 1.75 -16.94
C ARG A 573 -24.70 2.23 -16.72
N ARG A 574 -23.83 2.01 -17.70
CA ARG A 574 -22.43 2.48 -17.68
C ARG A 574 -22.30 3.79 -18.44
N VAL A 575 -21.90 4.84 -17.74
CA VAL A 575 -21.83 6.22 -18.28
C VAL A 575 -20.43 6.84 -18.18
N LEU A 576 -19.47 6.12 -17.59
CA LEU A 576 -18.08 6.53 -17.40
C LEU A 576 -17.12 5.86 -18.38
#